data_AF-A0AAW9IK31-F1
#
_entry.id   AF-A0AAW9IK31-F1
#
_cell.length_a   1.000
_cell.length_b   1.000
_cell.length_c   1.000
_cell.angle_alpha   90.00
_cell.angle_beta   90.00
_cell.angle_gamma   90.00
#
_symmetry.space_group_name_H-M   'P 1'
#
loop_
_entity.id
_entity.type
_entity.pdbx_description
1 polymer ?
#
loop_
_entity_poly.entity_id
_entity_poly.type
_entity_poly.pdbx_seq_one_letter_code
_entity_poly.pdbx_strand_id
1 'polypeptide(L)'
;IIGMATPLLLASFTFVLAFIPFVGFFISMIIPFIIAIALGWNMIIKLSILIVIAQTLKGRFIVPLIMGKTMKINPITDIFLVVGAASLVGPIGAFVVVPTYALLKVVFKYFDEELEEKLREFKE
;
A
#
# COMPACT_ATOMS: atom_id res chain seq x y z
N ILE A 1 -12.27 -11.76 16.84
CA ILE A 1 -11.92 -13.07 16.23
C ILE A 1 -10.77 -13.73 16.98
N ILE A 2 -9.57 -13.13 17.05
CA ILE A 2 -8.39 -13.79 17.65
C ILE A 2 -8.27 -13.64 19.19
N GLY A 3 -9.12 -12.81 19.81
CA GLY A 3 -9.14 -12.62 21.27
C GLY A 3 -8.08 -11.66 21.82
N MET A 4 -7.43 -10.87 20.95
CA MET A 4 -6.50 -9.82 21.38
C MET A 4 -7.26 -8.63 21.99
N ALA A 5 -6.76 -8.10 23.09
CA ALA A 5 -7.32 -6.92 23.74
C ALA A 5 -7.18 -5.67 22.84
N THR A 6 -8.10 -4.71 22.99
CA THR A 6 -8.06 -3.40 22.30
C THR A 6 -8.03 -3.46 20.75
N PRO A 7 -8.82 -4.31 20.08
CA PRO A 7 -8.78 -4.42 18.62
C PRO A 7 -9.13 -3.11 17.90
N LEU A 8 -10.02 -2.30 18.47
CA LEU A 8 -10.42 -1.01 17.91
C LEU A 8 -9.28 0.02 17.92
N LEU A 9 -8.48 0.05 18.99
CA LEU A 9 -7.34 0.95 19.11
C LEU A 9 -6.28 0.59 18.06
N LEU A 10 -5.94 -0.70 17.96
CA LEU A 10 -4.97 -1.19 16.98
C LEU A 10 -5.47 -0.93 15.55
N ALA A 11 -6.74 -1.19 15.27
CA ALA A 11 -7.34 -0.90 13.97
C ALA A 11 -7.29 0.59 13.61
N SER A 12 -7.55 1.48 14.58
CA SER A 12 -7.50 2.93 14.37
C SER A 12 -6.08 3.40 14.07
N PHE A 13 -5.09 2.88 14.80
CA PHE A 13 -3.68 3.14 14.54
C PHE A 13 -3.24 2.64 13.15
N THR A 14 -3.61 1.40 12.81
CA THR A 14 -3.37 0.82 11.48
C THR A 14 -4.06 1.64 10.39
N PHE A 15 -5.27 2.14 10.63
CA PHE A 15 -5.98 2.98 9.67
C PHE A 15 -5.23 4.27 9.35
N VAL A 16 -4.74 4.97 10.38
CA VAL A 16 -3.94 6.19 10.18
C VAL A 16 -2.64 5.87 9.43
N LEU A 17 -1.96 4.79 9.80
CA LEU A 17 -0.73 4.39 9.10
C LEU A 17 -0.98 3.87 7.69
N ALA A 18 -2.15 3.30 7.40
CA ALA A 18 -2.49 2.78 6.07
C ALA A 18 -2.50 3.86 4.99
N PHE A 19 -2.58 5.14 5.38
CA PHE A 19 -2.38 6.28 4.48
C PHE A 19 -0.95 6.39 3.92
N ILE A 20 0.03 5.71 4.52
CA ILE A 20 1.42 5.62 4.03
C ILE A 20 1.57 4.28 3.28
N PRO A 21 1.62 4.29 1.93
CA PRO A 21 1.66 3.06 1.16
C PRO A 21 2.93 2.25 1.43
N PHE A 22 2.78 0.92 1.46
CA PHE A 22 3.80 -0.08 1.82
C PHE A 22 4.39 0.05 3.24
N VAL A 23 4.96 1.20 3.59
CA VAL A 23 5.64 1.45 4.87
C VAL A 23 4.67 1.42 6.04
N GLY A 24 3.51 2.05 5.89
CA GLY A 24 2.50 2.12 6.94
C GLY A 24 1.99 0.76 7.39
N PHE A 25 1.91 -0.19 6.46
CA PHE A 25 1.59 -1.58 6.76
C PHE A 25 2.63 -2.20 7.71
N PHE A 26 3.92 -2.13 7.38
CA PHE A 26 4.98 -2.70 8.22
C PHE A 26 5.04 -2.04 9.60
N ILE A 27 4.95 -0.71 9.66
CA ILE A 27 4.96 0.02 10.93
C ILE A 27 3.73 -0.34 11.76
N SER A 28 2.55 -0.46 11.14
CA SER A 28 1.30 -0.77 11.85
C SER A 28 1.29 -2.14 12.51
N MET A 29 2.15 -3.06 12.08
CA MET A 29 2.26 -4.40 12.63
C MET A 29 3.10 -4.49 13.89
N ILE A 30 4.00 -3.52 14.11
CA ILE A 30 4.94 -3.55 15.23
C ILE A 30 4.19 -3.66 16.56
N ILE A 31 3.21 -2.78 16.79
CA ILE A 31 2.48 -2.74 18.06
C ILE A 31 1.66 -4.04 18.30
N PRO A 32 0.83 -4.52 17.36
CA PRO A 32 0.12 -5.80 17.51
C PRO A 32 1.04 -6.98 17.78
N PHE A 33 2.21 -7.05 17.14
CA PHE A 33 3.16 -8.14 17.35
C PHE A 33 3.84 -8.07 18.71
N ILE A 34 4.19 -6.88 19.20
CA ILE A 34 4.69 -6.70 20.57
C ILE A 34 3.66 -7.24 21.58
N ILE A 35 2.38 -6.87 21.42
CA ILE A 35 1.29 -7.37 22.28
C ILE A 35 1.14 -8.89 22.14
N ALA A 36 1.21 -9.43 20.92
CA ALA A 36 1.09 -10.85 20.68
C ALA A 36 2.22 -11.65 21.34
N ILE A 37 3.45 -11.14 21.34
CA ILE A 37 4.59 -11.76 22.02
C ILE A 37 4.35 -11.82 23.52
N ALA A 38 3.85 -10.73 24.12
CA ALA A 38 3.53 -10.69 25.55
C ALA A 38 2.40 -11.67 25.95
N LEU A 39 1.47 -11.97 25.03
CA LEU A 39 0.35 -12.90 25.24
C LEU A 39 0.71 -14.37 24.94
N GLY A 40 1.92 -14.63 24.45
CA GLY A 40 2.46 -15.98 24.21
C GLY A 40 2.26 -16.52 22.79
N TRP A 41 2.87 -17.68 22.54
CA TRP A 41 3.06 -18.25 21.19
C TRP A 41 1.75 -18.47 20.41
N ASN A 42 0.69 -18.87 21.11
CA ASN A 42 -0.63 -19.06 20.51
C ASN A 42 -1.20 -17.77 19.89
N MET A 43 -0.93 -16.60 20.49
CA MET A 43 -1.42 -15.32 19.97
C MET A 43 -0.64 -14.87 18.74
N ILE A 44 0.68 -15.10 18.73
CA ILE A 44 1.55 -14.82 17.57
C ILE A 44 1.04 -15.57 16.33
N ILE A 45 0.77 -16.87 16.47
CA ILE A 45 0.29 -17.70 15.35
C ILE A 45 -1.06 -17.18 14.84
N LYS A 46 -2.02 -16.92 15.75
CA LYS A 46 -3.34 -16.38 15.38
C LYS A 46 -3.24 -15.03 14.67
N LEU A 47 -2.40 -14.13 15.17
CA LEU A 47 -2.19 -12.81 14.56
C LEU A 47 -1.56 -12.94 13.17
N SER A 48 -0.52 -13.75 13.02
CA SER A 48 0.14 -13.99 11.73
C SER A 48 -0.82 -14.55 10.68
N ILE A 49 -1.62 -15.55 11.04
CA ILE A 49 -2.65 -16.11 10.14
C ILE A 49 -3.67 -15.05 9.74
N LEU A 50 -4.19 -14.29 10.71
CA LEU A 50 -5.15 -13.22 10.45
C LEU A 50 -4.58 -12.19 9.46
N ILE A 51 -3.33 -11.78 9.68
CA ILE A 51 -2.62 -10.83 8.83
C ILE A 51 -2.44 -11.37 7.42
N VAL A 52 -1.97 -12.60 7.27
CA VAL A 52 -1.76 -13.22 5.96
C VAL A 52 -3.07 -13.28 5.18
N ILE A 53 -4.16 -13.69 5.84
CA ILE A 53 -5.49 -13.72 5.22
C ILE A 53 -5.92 -12.31 4.80
N ALA A 54 -5.82 -11.33 5.70
CA ALA A 54 -6.22 -9.95 5.43
C ALA A 54 -5.42 -9.34 4.26
N GLN A 55 -4.11 -9.54 4.21
CA GLN A 55 -3.27 -9.04 3.13
C GLN A 55 -3.51 -9.77 1.81
N THR A 56 -3.76 -11.07 1.86
CA THR A 56 -4.10 -11.86 0.67
C THR A 56 -5.42 -11.39 0.07
N LEU A 57 -6.44 -11.19 0.90
CA LEU A 57 -7.73 -10.65 0.47
C LEU A 57 -7.57 -9.26 -0.13
N LYS A 58 -6.79 -8.39 0.53
CA LYS A 58 -6.48 -7.05 0.02
C LYS A 58 -5.80 -7.11 -1.35
N GLY A 59 -4.71 -7.85 -1.47
CA GLY A 59 -3.89 -7.89 -2.69
C GLY A 59 -4.57 -8.58 -3.87
N ARG A 60 -5.35 -9.65 -3.62
CA ARG A 60 -5.95 -10.47 -4.70
C ARG A 60 -7.36 -10.08 -5.08
N PHE A 61 -8.13 -9.48 -4.17
CA PHE A 61 -9.53 -9.12 -4.42
C PHE A 61 -9.74 -7.61 -4.37
N ILE A 62 -9.40 -6.96 -3.24
CA ILE A 62 -9.71 -5.55 -3.02
C ILE A 62 -8.96 -4.66 -4.01
N VAL A 63 -7.65 -4.84 -4.15
CA VAL A 63 -6.80 -4.04 -5.04
C VAL A 63 -7.26 -4.17 -6.51
N PRO A 64 -7.47 -5.38 -7.08
CA PRO A 64 -7.97 -5.50 -8.46
C PRO A 64 -9.37 -4.95 -8.68
N LEU A 65 -10.27 -5.07 -7.68
CA LEU A 65 -11.63 -4.53 -7.77
C LEU A 65 -11.64 -2.99 -7.80
N ILE A 66 -10.75 -2.35 -7.03
CA ILE A 66 -10.69 -0.87 -6.94
C ILE A 66 -9.83 -0.27 -8.05
N MET A 67 -8.67 -0.86 -8.35
CA MET A 67 -7.67 -0.28 -9.26
C MET A 67 -7.76 -0.80 -10.70
N GLY A 68 -8.66 -1.76 -10.99
CA GLY A 68 -8.76 -2.39 -12.31
C GLY A 68 -7.52 -3.22 -12.69
N LYS A 69 -7.42 -3.64 -13.96
CA LYS A 69 -6.36 -4.56 -14.44
C LYS A 69 -4.99 -3.90 -14.73
N THR A 70 -4.86 -2.57 -14.68
CA THR A 70 -3.82 -1.90 -15.51
C THR A 70 -2.85 -0.98 -14.77
N MET A 71 -3.09 -0.60 -13.52
CA MET A 71 -2.09 0.18 -12.76
C MET A 71 -1.04 -0.74 -12.12
N LYS A 72 -0.08 -1.20 -12.94
CA LYS A 72 1.12 -1.88 -12.44
C LYS A 72 2.10 -0.84 -11.89
N ILE A 73 1.91 -0.43 -10.64
CA ILE A 73 2.89 0.37 -9.91
C ILE A 73 3.91 -0.58 -9.28
N ASN A 74 5.21 -0.28 -9.45
CA ASN A 74 6.27 -1.06 -8.85
C ASN A 74 6.39 -0.68 -7.35
N PRO A 75 6.31 -1.65 -6.40
CA PRO A 75 6.45 -1.39 -4.97
C PRO A 75 7.69 -0.58 -4.58
N ILE A 76 8.79 -0.75 -5.31
CA ILE A 76 10.05 -0.03 -5.04
C ILE A 76 9.86 1.48 -5.27
N THR A 77 9.16 1.86 -6.34
CA THR A 77 8.97 3.28 -6.67
C THR A 77 8.17 4.00 -5.61
N ASP A 78 7.12 3.36 -5.07
CA ASP A 78 6.30 3.95 -4.01
C ASP A 78 7.10 4.15 -2.72
N ILE A 79 8.02 3.24 -2.37
CA ILE A 79 8.91 3.41 -1.22
C ILE A 79 9.78 4.67 -1.38
N PHE A 80 10.42 4.85 -2.53
CA PHE A 80 11.25 6.04 -2.78
C PHE A 80 10.44 7.34 -2.75
N LEU A 81 9.25 7.34 -3.35
CA LEU A 81 8.35 8.49 -3.36
C LEU A 81 7.90 8.85 -1.94
N VAL A 82 7.49 7.86 -1.15
CA VAL A 82 7.04 8.05 0.22
C VAL A 82 8.17 8.56 1.11
N VAL A 83 9.35 7.94 1.06
CA VAL A 83 10.51 8.37 1.86
C VAL A 83 10.96 9.77 1.46
N GLY A 84 11.02 10.06 0.16
CA GLY A 84 11.36 11.40 -0.35
C GLY A 84 10.35 12.46 0.08
N ALA A 85 9.06 12.23 -0.13
CA ALA A 85 8.02 13.19 0.23
C ALA A 85 7.85 13.36 1.74
N ALA A 86 7.98 12.27 2.51
CA ALA A 86 7.97 12.32 3.98
C ALA A 86 9.13 13.17 4.51
N SER A 87 10.30 13.07 3.90
CA SER A 87 11.48 13.83 4.33
C SER A 87 11.35 15.33 4.05
N LEU A 88 10.61 15.71 3.01
CA LEU A 88 10.45 17.11 2.59
C LEU A 88 9.29 17.82 3.30
N VAL A 89 8.13 17.16 3.39
CA VAL A 89 6.85 17.79 3.82
C VAL A 89 6.20 17.02 4.98
N GLY A 90 6.84 15.97 5.48
CA GLY A 90 6.32 15.13 6.55
C GLY A 90 5.20 14.18 6.11
N PRO A 91 4.40 13.66 7.04
CA PRO A 91 3.37 12.64 6.77
C PRO A 91 2.34 13.04 5.71
N ILE A 92 2.03 14.34 5.60
CA ILE A 92 1.11 14.87 4.58
C ILE A 92 1.69 14.64 3.18
N GLY A 93 2.99 14.89 2.99
CA GLY A 93 3.68 14.64 1.73
C GLY A 93 3.64 13.17 1.34
N ALA A 94 3.86 12.26 2.31
CA ALA A 94 3.79 10.82 2.11
C ALA A 94 2.40 10.33 1.64
N PHE A 95 1.33 10.96 2.12
CA PHE A 95 -0.03 10.62 1.72
C PHE A 95 -0.36 11.12 0.30
N VAL A 96 0.05 12.34 -0.04
CA VAL A 96 -0.31 12.99 -1.32
C VAL A 96 0.58 12.53 -2.49
N VAL A 97 1.82 12.11 -2.22
CA VAL A 97 2.78 11.77 -3.29
C VAL A 97 2.33 10.59 -4.14
N VAL A 98 1.74 9.56 -3.54
CA VAL A 98 1.34 8.34 -4.25
C VAL A 98 0.18 8.56 -5.22
N PRO A 99 -0.95 9.18 -4.83
CA PRO A 99 -2.01 9.51 -5.79
C PRO A 99 -1.53 10.48 -6.87
N THR A 100 -0.66 11.45 -6.52
CA THR A 100 -0.08 12.39 -7.49
C THR A 100 0.78 11.66 -8.52
N TYR A 101 1.66 10.77 -8.07
CA TYR A 101 2.50 9.95 -8.95
C TYR A 101 1.65 9.02 -9.82
N ALA A 102 0.59 8.41 -9.27
CA ALA A 102 -0.31 7.57 -10.03
C ALA A 102 -1.00 8.36 -11.17
N LEU A 103 -1.45 9.59 -10.90
CA LEU A 103 -2.02 10.48 -11.91
C LEU A 103 -1.00 10.83 -12.99
N LEU A 104 0.20 11.27 -12.61
CA LEU A 104 1.28 11.59 -13.54
C LEU A 104 1.62 10.40 -14.44
N LYS A 105 1.75 9.20 -13.84
CA LYS A 105 2.06 7.98 -14.57
C LYS A 105 1.00 7.64 -15.62
N VAL A 106 -0.28 7.88 -15.33
CA VAL A 106 -1.36 7.69 -16.32
C VAL A 106 -1.23 8.67 -17.47
N VAL A 107 -0.94 9.94 -17.17
CA VAL A 107 -0.76 10.97 -18.20
C VAL A 107 0.40 10.62 -19.13
N PHE A 108 1.58 10.28 -18.57
CA PHE A 108 2.73 9.86 -19.39
C PHE A 108 2.43 8.63 -20.23
N LYS A 109 1.78 7.63 -19.64
CA LYS A 109 1.39 6.42 -20.37
C LYS A 109 0.47 6.72 -21.56
N TYR A 110 -0.48 7.63 -21.40
CA TYR A 110 -1.39 8.02 -22.48
C TYR A 110 -0.64 8.68 -23.64
N PHE A 111 0.29 9.60 -23.35
CA PHE A 111 1.10 10.25 -24.38
C PHE A 111 2.06 9.27 -25.09
N ASP A 112 2.66 8.35 -24.35
CA ASP A 112 3.54 7.32 -24.94
C ASP A 112 2.77 6.41 -25.90
N GLU A 113 1.55 5.97 -25.53
CA GLU A 113 0.68 5.16 -26.38
C GLU A 113 0.25 5.92 -27.66
N GLU A 114 -0.12 7.19 -27.56
CA GLU A 114 -0.51 8.03 -28.71
C GLU A 114 0.65 8.29 -29.67
N LEU A 115 1.86 8.50 -29.13
CA LEU A 115 3.08 8.68 -29.93
C LEU A 115 3.40 7.39 -30.72
N GLU A 116 3.40 6.23 -30.06
CA GLU A 116 3.67 4.96 -30.72
C GLU A 116 2.68 4.66 -31.86
N GLU A 117 1.40 5.00 -31.69
CA GLU A 117 0.38 4.82 -32.73
C GLU A 117 0.69 5.68 -33.97
N LYS A 118 0.98 6.97 -33.79
CA LYS A 118 1.37 7.88 -34.88
C LYS A 118 2.64 7.42 -35.59
N LEU A 119 3.64 6.92 -34.85
CA LEU A 119 4.87 6.41 -35.45
C LEU A 119 4.67 5.14 -36.28
N ARG A 120 3.65 4.33 -35.98
CA ARG A 120 3.30 3.15 -36.79
C ARG A 120 2.63 3.56 -38.09
N GLU A 121 1.69 4.50 -38.05
CA GLU A 121 1.04 5.04 -39.26
C GLU A 121 2.04 5.66 -40.23
N PHE A 122 3.10 6.30 -39.74
CA PHE A 122 4.17 6.86 -40.59
C PHE A 122 5.12 5.81 -41.21
N LYS A 123 5.13 4.57 -40.70
CA LYS A 123 6.03 3.50 -41.15
C LYS A 123 5.38 2.53 -42.14
N GLU A 124 4.05 2.54 -42.25
CA GLU A 124 3.27 1.82 -43.27
C GLU A 124 3.08 2.67 -44.53
#